data_AF-Q55FV5-F1
#
_entry.id   AF-Q55FV5-F1
#
_cell.length_a   1.000
_cell.length_b   1.000
_cell.length_c   1.000
_cell.angle_alpha   90.00
_cell.angle_beta   90.00
_cell.angle_gamma   90.00
#
_symmetry.space_group_name_H-M   'P 1'
#
loop_
_entity.id
_entity.type
_entity.pdbx_description
1 polymer ?
#
loop_
_entity_poly.entity_id
_entity_poly.type
_entity_poly.pdbx_seq_one_letter_code
_entity_poly.pdbx_strand_id
1 'polypeptide(L)'
;MIENDNTFNKDEWEIIEKNYRKGGFSKISKAKKKNGIINGTIVNKKMIAIKKIKFDDKIQFNEVNNLELIKNKNKEMQISSIIDYFGYGIKGKNKLYIYLEFIEGKTIYELKKKKFPLNEKQISIILKKCLETMKFLHNNCNLIHMDLKCDNIILKPNNYDNNNNNNNNNNNNNNNNNNNSNINDDNNNSNSNINDDNNFDIKIIDYGLSQKIGDLKRDHYGTYLPDECILNNVSIVNYTFDVYSLGFISFELFYPTQFEIKPIKLTHIYEYVEKSQISPLFLNFIKKCIGRYLDIDVLEIHPFLNENYDNFENYFKFLKQTPLKRIKYRNGINGENDILRINNSTTITSEQFPNNSKMIEFGDDFNGIINVDYIANKKVVILNNPNYNIINLDFCFSNVEYICIKGIGVLEISKITHNSLETFIYEGEFKNDFILKPYLFTNTKHLILKNYKNYIRHRGIIPEGVTFLELSDSIGIEVIKTFIHLPKSIEELCFGCTEETLKQIERNLILQSINFFIINGKLMKFSKNNNLEYYE
;
A
#
# COMPACT_ATOMS: atom_id res chain seq x y z
N MET A 1 22.18 -2.63 -25.00
CA MET A 1 22.19 -4.10 -25.20
C MET A 1 23.32 -4.64 -24.35
N ILE A 2 23.13 -5.68 -23.54
CA ILE A 2 24.25 -6.27 -22.80
C ILE A 2 25.03 -7.13 -23.81
N GLU A 3 26.20 -6.64 -24.23
CA GLU A 3 27.08 -7.23 -25.25
C GLU A 3 28.01 -8.34 -24.72
N ASN A 4 27.74 -8.88 -23.52
CA ASN A 4 28.60 -9.91 -22.95
C ASN A 4 28.18 -11.31 -23.42
N ASP A 5 29.13 -12.04 -24.02
CA ASP A 5 29.07 -13.46 -24.42
C ASP A 5 28.98 -14.41 -23.22
N ASN A 6 28.01 -14.18 -22.33
CA ASN A 6 27.74 -15.08 -21.21
C ASN A 6 27.06 -16.34 -21.73
N THR A 7 27.84 -17.32 -22.17
CA THR A 7 27.32 -18.61 -22.65
C THR A 7 27.04 -19.54 -21.48
N PHE A 8 25.84 -20.12 -21.43
CA PHE A 8 25.53 -21.18 -20.46
C PHE A 8 26.19 -22.49 -20.90
N ASN A 9 27.19 -22.93 -20.13
CA ASN A 9 27.80 -24.25 -20.23
C ASN A 9 27.36 -25.12 -19.05
N LYS A 10 26.75 -26.29 -19.32
CA LYS A 10 26.23 -27.19 -18.27
C LYS A 10 27.37 -27.80 -17.43
N ASP A 11 28.54 -28.04 -18.03
CA ASP A 11 29.62 -28.78 -17.38
C ASP A 11 30.32 -27.97 -16.29
N GLU A 12 30.09 -26.66 -16.25
CA GLU A 12 30.58 -25.75 -15.20
C GLU A 12 29.71 -25.77 -13.92
N TRP A 13 28.62 -26.55 -13.94
CA TRP A 13 27.67 -26.64 -12.83
C TRP A 13 27.61 -28.05 -12.26
N GLU A 14 27.53 -28.11 -10.94
CA GLU A 14 27.07 -29.27 -10.20
C GLU A 14 25.56 -29.09 -9.97
N ILE A 15 24.73 -29.82 -10.72
CA ILE A 15 23.28 -29.76 -10.57
C ILE A 15 22.87 -30.70 -9.43
N ILE A 16 22.38 -30.12 -8.34
CA ILE A 16 21.93 -30.86 -7.15
C ILE A 16 20.50 -31.36 -7.35
N GLU A 17 19.60 -30.47 -7.79
CA GLU A 17 18.19 -30.82 -8.02
C GLU A 17 17.68 -30.13 -9.28
N LYS A 18 17.16 -30.91 -10.22
CA LYS A 18 16.80 -30.43 -11.56
C LYS A 18 15.31 -30.16 -11.67
N ASN A 19 14.95 -28.95 -12.10
CA ASN A 19 13.55 -28.51 -12.32
C ASN A 19 12.65 -28.74 -11.08
N TYR A 20 13.16 -28.49 -9.87
CA TYR A 20 12.44 -28.72 -8.63
C TYR A 20 11.19 -27.82 -8.52
N ARG A 21 11.25 -26.59 -9.05
CA ARG A 21 10.07 -25.76 -9.33
C ARG A 21 9.85 -25.64 -10.84
N LYS A 22 8.60 -25.77 -11.27
CA LYS A 22 8.15 -25.57 -12.65
C LYS A 22 7.00 -24.56 -12.65
N GLY A 23 7.25 -23.37 -13.20
CA GLY A 23 6.21 -22.39 -13.48
C GLY A 23 5.68 -22.53 -14.92
N GLY A 24 4.72 -21.68 -15.30
CA GLY A 24 4.17 -21.67 -16.66
C GLY A 24 5.21 -21.36 -17.75
N PHE A 25 6.15 -20.45 -17.44
CA PHE A 25 7.12 -19.94 -18.41
C PHE A 25 8.58 -20.29 -18.07
N SER A 26 8.84 -20.82 -16.86
CA SER A 26 10.19 -21.05 -16.36
C SER A 26 10.34 -22.36 -15.60
N LYS A 27 11.58 -22.86 -15.53
CA LYS A 27 11.96 -24.03 -14.71
C LYS A 27 13.15 -23.67 -13.85
N ILE A 28 13.09 -23.96 -12.55
CA ILE A 28 14.15 -23.63 -11.59
C ILE A 28 14.89 -24.90 -11.18
N SER A 29 16.23 -24.86 -11.19
CA SER A 29 17.08 -25.96 -10.68
C SER A 29 17.98 -25.46 -9.55
N LYS A 30 18.26 -26.31 -8.56
CA LYS A 30 19.25 -26.08 -7.49
C LYS A 30 20.61 -26.56 -7.97
N ALA A 31 21.63 -25.73 -7.88
CA ALA A 31 22.97 -26.04 -8.37
C ALA A 31 24.08 -25.32 -7.58
N LYS A 32 25.32 -25.76 -7.77
CA LYS A 32 26.54 -25.04 -7.38
C LYS A 32 27.39 -24.75 -8.62
N LYS A 33 28.03 -23.57 -8.64
CA LYS A 33 29.01 -23.23 -9.68
C LYS A 33 30.36 -23.82 -9.31
N LYS A 34 30.94 -24.68 -10.16
CA LYS A 34 32.16 -25.44 -9.82
C LYS A 34 33.38 -24.56 -9.52
N ASN A 35 33.58 -23.50 -10.30
CA ASN A 35 34.67 -22.53 -10.08
C ASN A 35 34.31 -21.43 -9.06
N GLY A 36 33.09 -21.44 -8.52
CA GLY A 36 32.60 -20.43 -7.57
C GLY A 36 32.48 -19.00 -8.13
N ILE A 37 32.52 -18.81 -9.46
CA ILE A 37 32.45 -17.48 -10.08
C ILE A 37 31.39 -17.47 -11.19
N ILE A 38 30.46 -16.52 -11.13
CA ILE A 38 29.40 -16.32 -12.12
C ILE A 38 29.53 -14.89 -12.66
N ASN A 39 29.83 -14.74 -13.96
CA ASN A 39 29.95 -13.42 -14.62
C ASN A 39 30.80 -12.41 -13.82
N GLY A 40 31.93 -12.87 -13.27
CA GLY A 40 32.82 -12.08 -12.40
C GLY A 40 32.38 -11.94 -10.93
N THR A 41 31.15 -12.32 -10.58
CA THR A 41 30.65 -12.33 -9.19
C THR A 41 31.13 -13.61 -8.48
N ILE A 42 31.87 -13.45 -7.38
CA ILE A 42 32.29 -14.56 -6.53
C ILE A 42 31.10 -15.08 -5.72
N VAL A 43 30.71 -16.34 -5.95
CA VAL A 43 29.66 -17.04 -5.21
C VAL A 43 30.19 -18.21 -4.37
N ASN A 44 31.47 -18.57 -4.51
CA ASN A 44 32.11 -19.66 -3.78
C ASN A 44 31.30 -20.96 -3.87
N LYS A 45 30.92 -21.56 -2.74
CA LYS A 45 30.12 -22.79 -2.65
C LYS A 45 28.63 -22.53 -2.38
N LYS A 46 28.14 -21.29 -2.56
CA LYS A 46 26.72 -20.95 -2.36
C LYS A 46 25.82 -21.82 -3.25
N MET A 47 24.65 -22.16 -2.73
CA MET A 47 23.59 -22.77 -3.53
C MET A 47 22.95 -21.70 -4.43
N ILE A 48 22.74 -22.07 -5.70
CA ILE A 48 22.26 -21.18 -6.76
C ILE A 48 20.96 -21.74 -7.32
N ALA A 49 19.95 -20.88 -7.45
CA ALA A 49 18.75 -21.14 -8.21
C ALA A 49 18.99 -20.74 -9.67
N ILE A 50 18.97 -21.72 -10.57
CA ILE A 50 19.08 -21.49 -12.02
C ILE A 50 17.67 -21.43 -12.61
N LYS A 51 17.19 -20.22 -12.91
CA LYS A 51 15.91 -19.98 -13.60
C LYS A 51 16.13 -20.08 -15.11
N LYS A 52 15.58 -21.14 -15.72
CA LYS A 52 15.62 -21.37 -17.16
C LYS A 52 14.34 -20.89 -17.81
N ILE A 53 14.46 -20.03 -18.82
CA ILE A 53 13.35 -19.45 -19.57
C ILE A 53 13.54 -19.75 -21.07
N LYS A 54 12.44 -20.09 -21.75
CA LYS A 54 12.40 -20.14 -23.23
C LYS A 54 11.98 -18.76 -23.72
N PHE A 55 12.72 -18.18 -24.66
CA PHE A 55 12.40 -16.87 -25.23
C PHE A 55 12.24 -16.93 -26.74
N ASP A 56 11.28 -16.14 -27.26
CA ASP A 56 11.09 -15.95 -28.69
C ASP A 56 11.62 -14.60 -29.18
N ASP A 57 11.85 -13.59 -28.31
CA ASP A 57 12.31 -12.25 -28.72
C ASP A 57 12.93 -11.38 -27.59
N LYS A 58 13.39 -10.17 -27.95
CA LYS A 58 14.05 -9.12 -27.11
C LYS A 58 13.37 -8.81 -25.77
N ILE A 59 12.08 -9.11 -25.61
CA ILE A 59 11.25 -8.77 -24.44
C ILE A 59 11.79 -9.41 -23.13
N GLN A 60 12.50 -10.54 -23.20
CA GLN A 60 12.96 -11.26 -21.99
C GLN A 60 14.30 -10.81 -21.41
N PHE A 61 15.08 -9.98 -22.12
CA PHE A 61 16.24 -9.34 -21.48
C PHE A 61 15.82 -8.27 -20.46
N ASN A 62 14.57 -7.85 -20.45
CA ASN A 62 14.09 -6.89 -19.47
C ASN A 62 14.22 -7.40 -18.05
N GLU A 63 13.95 -8.68 -17.78
CA GLU A 63 14.17 -9.25 -16.45
C GLU A 63 15.65 -9.12 -16.04
N VAL A 64 16.57 -9.46 -16.93
CA VAL A 64 18.03 -9.33 -16.69
C VAL A 64 18.44 -7.89 -16.47
N ASN A 65 17.98 -6.95 -17.30
CA ASN A 65 18.28 -5.52 -17.17
C ASN A 65 17.74 -4.95 -15.85
N ASN A 66 16.52 -5.33 -15.47
CA ASN A 66 15.89 -4.89 -14.24
C ASN A 66 16.59 -5.50 -13.02
N LEU A 67 16.96 -6.78 -13.04
CA LEU A 67 17.72 -7.42 -11.97
C LEU A 67 19.12 -6.81 -11.81
N GLU A 68 19.78 -6.44 -12.91
CA GLU A 68 21.08 -5.74 -12.87
C GLU A 68 20.92 -4.33 -12.26
N LEU A 69 19.88 -3.59 -12.64
CA LEU A 69 19.54 -2.30 -12.03
C LEU A 69 19.27 -2.43 -10.53
N ILE A 70 18.40 -3.37 -10.15
CA ILE A 70 18.04 -3.68 -8.76
C ILE A 70 19.29 -4.03 -7.96
N LYS A 71 20.12 -4.96 -8.45
CA LYS A 71 21.38 -5.36 -7.79
C LYS A 71 22.27 -4.15 -7.54
N ASN A 72 22.44 -3.29 -8.54
CA ASN A 72 23.33 -2.14 -8.41
C ASN A 72 22.81 -1.09 -7.43
N LYS A 73 21.49 -0.80 -7.43
CA LYS A 73 20.87 0.08 -6.44
C LYS A 73 20.85 -0.52 -5.03
N ASN A 74 20.70 -1.84 -4.91
CA ASN A 74 20.60 -2.52 -3.61
C ASN A 74 21.96 -2.62 -2.89
N LYS A 75 23.09 -2.40 -3.58
CA LYS A 75 24.42 -2.29 -2.94
C LYS A 75 24.45 -1.14 -1.92
N GLU A 76 23.77 -0.04 -2.22
CA GLU A 76 23.70 1.15 -1.37
C GLU A 76 22.57 1.03 -0.33
N MET A 77 21.40 0.53 -0.74
CA MET A 77 20.19 0.52 0.10
C MET A 77 20.09 -0.68 1.04
N GLN A 78 20.75 -1.80 0.72
CA GLN A 78 20.81 -3.01 1.55
C GLN A 78 19.44 -3.58 1.95
N ILE A 79 18.48 -3.56 1.03
CA ILE A 79 17.14 -4.11 1.22
C ILE A 79 17.22 -5.65 1.30
N SER A 80 17.13 -6.15 2.53
CA SER A 80 17.23 -7.57 2.89
C SER A 80 16.29 -8.50 2.12
N SER A 81 15.09 -8.01 1.78
CA SER A 81 14.04 -8.79 1.11
C SER A 81 14.18 -8.91 -0.41
N ILE A 82 15.14 -8.22 -1.02
CA ILE A 82 15.52 -8.44 -2.42
C ILE A 82 16.30 -9.76 -2.53
N ILE A 83 15.97 -10.58 -3.53
CA ILE A 83 16.76 -11.77 -3.89
C ILE A 83 18.11 -11.38 -4.51
N ASP A 84 19.19 -12.05 -4.12
CA ASP A 84 20.49 -11.79 -4.75
C ASP A 84 20.52 -12.31 -6.19
N TYR A 85 20.98 -11.45 -7.10
CA TYR A 85 21.20 -11.75 -8.50
C TYR A 85 22.69 -11.86 -8.83
N PHE A 86 23.09 -12.99 -9.41
CA PHE A 86 24.51 -13.30 -9.67
C PHE A 86 24.90 -13.18 -11.14
N GLY A 87 23.94 -13.15 -12.06
CA GLY A 87 24.21 -13.01 -13.49
C GLY A 87 23.26 -13.82 -14.35
N TYR A 88 23.57 -13.90 -15.63
CA TYR A 88 22.79 -14.67 -16.61
C TYR A 88 23.70 -15.43 -17.56
N GLY A 89 23.13 -16.40 -18.28
CA GLY A 89 23.78 -17.08 -19.39
C GLY A 89 22.79 -17.45 -20.49
N ILE A 90 23.28 -17.57 -21.71
CA ILE A 90 22.49 -17.84 -22.91
C ILE A 90 22.96 -19.18 -23.51
N LYS A 91 22.01 -20.03 -23.94
CA LYS A 91 22.35 -21.24 -24.71
C LYS A 91 21.59 -21.27 -26.03
N GLY A 92 22.32 -21.12 -27.13
CA GLY A 92 21.73 -21.00 -28.46
C GLY A 92 20.89 -19.72 -28.57
N LYS A 93 19.91 -19.70 -29.49
CA LYS A 93 19.17 -18.47 -29.80
C LYS A 93 17.97 -18.17 -28.91
N ASN A 94 17.49 -19.12 -28.08
CA ASN A 94 16.14 -19.04 -27.46
C ASN A 94 16.10 -19.52 -25.99
N LYS A 95 17.25 -19.68 -25.31
CA LYS A 95 17.28 -20.13 -23.90
C LYS A 95 18.11 -19.19 -23.04
N LEU A 96 17.43 -18.56 -22.08
CA LEU A 96 18.02 -17.71 -21.06
C LEU A 96 18.09 -18.46 -19.73
N TYR A 97 19.19 -18.29 -19.02
CA TYR A 97 19.43 -18.80 -17.68
C TYR A 97 19.75 -17.61 -16.78
N ILE A 98 18.96 -17.40 -15.73
CA ILE A 98 19.19 -16.36 -14.72
C ILE A 98 19.66 -17.06 -13.44
N TYR A 99 20.73 -16.57 -12.85
CA TYR A 99 21.36 -17.15 -11.67
C TYR A 99 21.04 -16.28 -10.45
N LEU A 100 20.33 -16.87 -9.49
CA LEU A 100 19.83 -16.21 -8.29
C LEU A 100 20.30 -16.97 -7.04
N GLU A 101 20.21 -16.32 -5.88
CA GLU A 101 20.28 -17.03 -4.59
C GLU A 101 19.26 -18.17 -4.53
N PHE A 102 19.71 -19.34 -4.10
CA PHE A 102 18.81 -20.40 -3.70
C PHE A 102 18.38 -20.17 -2.25
N ILE A 103 17.09 -19.90 -2.04
CA ILE A 103 16.53 -19.64 -0.71
C ILE A 103 16.02 -20.95 -0.13
N GLU A 104 16.62 -21.40 0.98
CA GLU A 104 16.18 -22.56 1.77
C GLU A 104 14.96 -22.21 2.62
N GLY A 105 13.81 -22.11 1.94
CA GLY A 105 12.54 -21.73 2.54
C GLY A 105 11.35 -22.24 1.73
N LYS A 106 10.14 -21.86 2.16
CA LYS A 106 8.88 -22.17 1.46
C LYS A 106 8.22 -20.88 1.01
N THR A 107 7.54 -20.93 -0.13
CA THR A 107 6.69 -19.81 -0.54
C THR A 107 5.50 -19.69 0.39
N ILE A 108 4.94 -18.50 0.53
CA ILE A 108 3.70 -18.29 1.27
C ILE A 108 2.60 -19.22 0.73
N TYR A 109 2.52 -19.41 -0.59
CA TYR A 109 1.57 -20.33 -1.20
C TYR A 109 1.75 -21.80 -0.76
N GLU A 110 3.00 -22.27 -0.62
CA GLU A 110 3.30 -23.62 -0.11
C GLU A 110 2.90 -23.78 1.36
N LEU A 111 3.11 -22.75 2.18
CA LEU A 111 2.70 -22.74 3.59
C LEU A 111 1.17 -22.73 3.73
N LYS A 112 0.50 -21.90 2.93
CA LYS A 112 -0.97 -21.84 2.81
C LYS A 112 -1.56 -23.21 2.44
N LYS A 113 -0.98 -23.93 1.48
CA LYS A 113 -1.41 -25.30 1.12
C LYS A 113 -1.35 -26.29 2.28
N LYS A 114 -0.40 -26.12 3.19
CA LYS A 114 -0.31 -26.92 4.42
C LYS A 114 -1.31 -26.48 5.50
N LYS A 115 -2.20 -25.54 5.18
CA LYS A 115 -3.19 -24.95 6.10
C LYS A 115 -2.55 -24.41 7.37
N PHE A 116 -1.38 -23.78 7.25
CA PHE A 116 -0.75 -23.09 8.36
C PHE A 116 -1.30 -21.66 8.43
N PRO A 117 -2.21 -21.34 9.36
CA PRO A 117 -2.66 -19.96 9.52
C PRO A 117 -1.50 -19.13 10.10
N LEU A 118 -1.27 -17.95 9.53
CA LEU A 118 -0.44 -16.94 10.18
C LEU A 118 -1.32 -16.08 11.06
N ASN A 119 -0.81 -15.69 12.23
CA ASN A 119 -1.45 -14.67 13.04
C ASN A 119 -1.21 -13.26 12.44
N GLU A 120 -1.99 -12.27 12.84
CA GLU A 120 -1.89 -10.91 12.28
C GLU A 120 -0.52 -10.26 12.48
N LYS A 121 0.20 -10.60 13.56
CA LYS A 121 1.55 -10.10 13.82
C LYS A 121 2.57 -10.66 12.81
N GLN A 122 2.50 -11.95 12.52
CA GLN A 122 3.31 -12.57 11.47
C GLN A 122 2.97 -11.98 10.09
N ILE A 123 1.67 -11.75 9.83
CA ILE A 123 1.20 -11.13 8.59
C ILE A 123 1.74 -9.69 8.47
N SER A 124 1.70 -8.89 9.53
CA SER A 124 2.19 -7.51 9.51
C SER A 124 3.69 -7.43 9.21
N ILE A 125 4.50 -8.36 9.76
CA ILE A 125 5.94 -8.45 9.45
C ILE A 125 6.18 -8.75 7.97
N ILE A 126 5.43 -9.71 7.41
CA ILE A 126 5.52 -10.05 5.98
C ILE A 126 5.17 -8.84 5.12
N LEU A 127 4.04 -8.21 5.38
CA LEU A 127 3.55 -7.09 4.58
C LEU A 127 4.46 -5.85 4.70
N LYS A 128 5.06 -5.62 5.89
CA LYS A 128 6.05 -4.57 6.10
C LYS A 128 7.29 -4.78 5.23
N LYS A 129 7.81 -6.00 5.15
CA LYS A 129 8.94 -6.30 4.23
C LYS A 129 8.56 -6.21 2.76
N CYS A 130 7.33 -6.58 2.40
CA CYS A 130 6.82 -6.35 1.06
C CYS A 130 6.81 -4.86 0.70
N LEU A 131 6.32 -4.00 1.61
CA LEU A 131 6.29 -2.55 1.41
C LEU A 131 7.70 -1.94 1.34
N GLU A 132 8.62 -2.37 2.18
CA GLU A 132 10.03 -1.94 2.12
C GLU A 132 10.63 -2.22 0.73
N THR A 133 10.42 -3.44 0.21
CA THR A 133 10.83 -3.80 -1.15
C THR A 133 10.13 -2.96 -2.22
N MET A 134 8.81 -2.82 -2.14
CA MET A 134 8.02 -2.04 -3.10
C MET A 134 8.50 -0.59 -3.15
N LYS A 135 8.72 0.04 -2.00
CA LYS A 135 9.21 1.42 -1.90
C LYS A 135 10.59 1.56 -2.55
N PHE A 136 11.50 0.62 -2.31
CA PHE A 136 12.80 0.58 -2.97
C PHE A 136 12.67 0.44 -4.50
N LEU A 137 11.82 -0.47 -4.99
CA LEU A 137 11.61 -0.65 -6.42
C LEU A 137 11.02 0.61 -7.05
N HIS A 138 10.00 1.19 -6.42
CA HIS A 138 9.25 2.32 -6.95
C HIS A 138 10.10 3.60 -6.94
N ASN A 139 10.69 3.93 -5.78
CA ASN A 139 11.34 5.22 -5.57
C ASN A 139 12.81 5.21 -6.01
N ASN A 140 13.53 4.10 -5.84
CA ASN A 140 14.98 4.05 -6.11
C ASN A 140 15.33 3.37 -7.44
N CYS A 141 14.49 2.45 -7.92
CA CYS A 141 14.69 1.76 -9.20
C CYS A 141 13.78 2.27 -10.33
N ASN A 142 12.71 3.03 -10.01
CA ASN A 142 11.65 3.41 -10.94
C ASN A 142 11.03 2.18 -11.66
N LEU A 143 10.85 1.09 -10.91
CA LEU A 143 10.28 -0.18 -11.37
C LEU A 143 9.03 -0.54 -10.57
N ILE A 144 8.16 -1.37 -11.14
CA ILE A 144 7.01 -2.00 -10.50
C ILE A 144 7.20 -3.51 -10.62
N HIS A 145 6.87 -4.28 -9.58
CA HIS A 145 7.04 -5.74 -9.59
C HIS A 145 6.04 -6.41 -10.54
N MET A 146 4.77 -5.97 -10.50
CA MET A 146 3.63 -6.40 -11.32
C MET A 146 3.12 -7.83 -11.11
N ASP A 147 3.90 -8.72 -10.50
CA ASP A 147 3.43 -10.08 -10.15
C ASP A 147 3.67 -10.42 -8.68
N LEU A 148 3.46 -9.45 -7.78
CA LEU A 148 3.59 -9.72 -6.35
C LEU A 148 2.44 -10.65 -5.93
N LYS A 149 2.77 -11.83 -5.40
CA LYS A 149 1.81 -12.86 -4.97
C LYS A 149 2.42 -13.85 -3.99
N CYS A 150 1.59 -14.68 -3.38
CA CYS A 150 2.00 -15.71 -2.42
C CYS A 150 3.06 -16.68 -2.95
N ASP A 151 3.09 -16.98 -4.25
CA ASP A 151 4.11 -17.82 -4.89
C ASP A 151 5.48 -17.12 -5.04
N ASN A 152 5.49 -15.79 -5.05
CA ASN A 152 6.68 -14.97 -5.30
C ASN A 152 7.28 -14.38 -4.02
N ILE A 153 6.85 -14.88 -2.85
CA ILE A 153 7.37 -14.49 -1.54
C ILE A 153 7.78 -15.76 -0.80
N ILE A 154 9.07 -15.89 -0.48
CA ILE A 154 9.63 -17.02 0.29
C ILE A 154 9.90 -16.59 1.73
N LEU A 155 9.47 -17.41 2.68
CA LEU A 155 9.88 -17.31 4.08
C LEU A 155 11.03 -18.29 4.32
N LYS A 156 12.19 -17.75 4.73
CA LYS A 156 13.38 -18.51 5.15
C LYS A 156 13.42 -18.51 6.69
N PRO A 157 13.31 -19.66 7.37
CA PRO A 157 13.49 -19.72 8.82
C PRO A 157 14.94 -19.37 9.19
N ASN A 158 15.15 -18.45 10.15
CA ASN A 158 16.49 -18.00 10.52
C ASN A 158 17.33 -19.10 11.22
N ASN A 159 16.66 -20.12 11.78
CA ASN A 159 17.32 -21.26 12.40
C ASN A 159 18.18 -22.10 11.41
N TYR A 160 18.04 -21.91 10.10
CA TYR A 160 18.86 -22.61 9.10
C TYR A 160 20.35 -22.21 9.14
N ASP A 161 20.67 -20.97 9.53
CA ASP A 161 22.07 -20.52 9.53
C ASP A 161 22.84 -21.02 10.79
N ASN A 162 22.15 -21.30 11.90
CA ASN A 162 22.79 -21.71 13.16
C ASN A 162 23.21 -23.18 13.21
N ASN A 163 22.54 -24.09 12.48
CA ASN A 163 22.85 -25.52 12.56
C ASN A 163 24.04 -25.96 11.68
N ASN A 164 24.47 -25.14 10.71
CA ASN A 164 25.62 -25.50 9.85
C ASN A 164 26.99 -25.23 10.49
N ASN A 165 27.08 -24.47 11.60
CA ASN A 165 28.36 -24.21 12.27
C ASN A 165 28.65 -25.12 13.48
N ASN A 166 27.67 -25.87 13.99
CA ASN A 166 27.88 -26.71 15.18
C ASN A 166 27.95 -28.23 14.95
N ASN A 167 27.86 -28.70 13.70
CA ASN A 167 27.86 -30.15 13.40
C ASN A 167 29.19 -30.71 12.85
N ASN A 168 30.32 -30.02 13.05
CA ASN A 168 31.64 -30.56 12.67
C ASN A 168 32.56 -30.96 13.83
N ASN A 169 32.05 -31.02 15.06
CA ASN A 169 32.76 -31.65 16.17
C ASN A 169 31.79 -32.56 16.94
N ASN A 170 31.49 -33.75 16.41
CA ASN A 170 31.39 -34.98 17.20
C ASN A 170 31.10 -36.21 16.34
N ASN A 171 31.80 -37.30 16.67
CA ASN A 171 31.68 -38.70 16.24
C ASN A 171 32.21 -39.00 14.82
N ASN A 172 33.39 -39.60 14.61
CA ASN A 172 34.10 -40.65 15.35
C ASN A 172 33.21 -41.80 15.83
N ASN A 173 33.46 -42.97 15.24
CA ASN A 173 33.05 -44.34 15.59
C ASN A 173 31.90 -44.99 14.82
N ASN A 174 32.30 -46.13 14.26
CA ASN A 174 31.58 -47.36 13.89
C ASN A 174 30.99 -47.41 12.47
N ASN A 175 31.69 -48.02 11.52
CA ASN A 175 31.81 -49.47 11.24
C ASN A 175 30.50 -50.18 10.84
N ASN A 176 30.62 -50.80 9.66
CA ASN A 176 30.05 -52.07 9.20
C ASN A 176 28.58 -52.18 8.73
N ASN A 177 28.50 -52.60 7.46
CA ASN A 177 27.71 -53.71 6.91
C ASN A 177 26.22 -53.81 7.31
N ASN A 178 25.32 -53.60 6.35
CA ASN A 178 24.66 -54.68 5.59
C ASN A 178 23.44 -54.16 4.82
N ASN A 179 23.31 -54.66 3.59
CA ASN A 179 22.13 -55.12 2.86
C ASN A 179 20.72 -54.58 3.17
N ASN A 180 20.00 -54.43 2.05
CA ASN A 180 18.55 -54.57 1.83
C ASN A 180 17.65 -53.32 1.91
N SER A 181 17.26 -52.90 0.69
CA SER A 181 15.90 -52.67 0.19
C SER A 181 14.88 -51.91 1.04
N ASN A 182 14.34 -50.87 0.38
CA ASN A 182 13.03 -50.24 0.56
C ASN A 182 12.80 -49.56 1.91
N ILE A 183 13.26 -48.33 2.03
CA ILE A 183 12.72 -47.38 3.00
C ILE A 183 12.21 -46.17 2.24
N ASN A 184 10.92 -45.91 2.43
CA ASN A 184 10.21 -44.71 2.04
C ASN A 184 10.92 -43.50 2.66
N ASP A 185 11.62 -42.72 1.85
CA ASP A 185 12.10 -41.39 2.22
C ASP A 185 10.95 -40.37 2.18
N ASP A 186 9.95 -40.59 3.03
CA ASP A 186 8.99 -39.58 3.48
C ASP A 186 9.06 -39.52 5.01
N ASN A 187 10.25 -39.27 5.57
CA ASN A 187 10.39 -38.93 6.99
C ASN A 187 11.66 -38.12 7.27
N ASN A 188 11.45 -36.98 7.94
CA ASN A 188 12.39 -36.32 8.84
C ASN A 188 13.62 -35.58 8.28
N ASN A 189 13.41 -34.68 7.31
CA ASN A 189 14.22 -33.47 7.27
C ASN A 189 13.36 -32.21 7.46
N SER A 190 13.37 -31.73 8.71
CA SER A 190 13.20 -30.32 9.10
C SER A 190 11.92 -29.61 8.60
N ASN A 191 10.76 -29.99 9.14
CA ASN A 191 9.68 -29.02 9.38
C ASN A 191 9.98 -28.27 10.69
N SER A 192 11.15 -27.63 10.79
CA SER A 192 11.52 -26.82 11.97
C SER A 192 10.49 -25.71 12.15
N ASN A 193 9.79 -25.79 13.28
CA ASN A 193 8.79 -24.87 13.80
C ASN A 193 9.03 -23.41 13.37
N ILE A 194 8.15 -22.87 12.53
CA ILE A 194 7.95 -21.41 12.37
C ILE A 194 7.22 -20.84 13.62
N ASN A 195 6.91 -21.68 14.61
CA ASN A 195 6.22 -21.29 15.85
C ASN A 195 7.04 -20.35 16.77
N ASP A 196 8.36 -20.19 16.55
CA ASP A 196 9.10 -19.10 17.22
C ASP A 196 8.76 -17.79 16.49
N ASP A 197 7.70 -17.13 16.99
CA ASP A 197 6.73 -16.33 16.24
C ASP A 197 7.24 -15.21 15.30
N ASN A 198 8.52 -14.87 15.25
CA ASN A 198 9.02 -13.74 14.44
C ASN A 198 10.39 -13.97 13.76
N ASN A 199 10.96 -15.18 13.80
CA ASN A 199 12.35 -15.41 13.37
C ASN A 199 12.46 -15.99 11.94
N PHE A 200 11.95 -15.25 10.96
CA PHE A 200 12.08 -15.60 9.54
C PHE A 200 12.48 -14.41 8.68
N ASP A 201 13.34 -14.65 7.71
CA ASP A 201 13.67 -13.72 6.65
C ASP A 201 12.66 -13.85 5.51
N ILE A 202 12.29 -12.72 4.91
CA ILE A 202 11.39 -12.66 3.76
C ILE A 202 12.22 -12.35 2.52
N LYS A 203 12.00 -13.10 1.44
CA LYS A 203 12.61 -12.84 0.13
C LYS A 203 11.54 -12.75 -0.95
N ILE A 204 11.54 -11.64 -1.70
CA ILE A 204 10.69 -11.44 -2.87
C ILE A 204 11.45 -11.87 -4.12
N ILE A 205 10.80 -12.74 -4.89
CA ILE A 205 11.38 -13.40 -6.05
C ILE A 205 10.58 -13.10 -7.32
N ASP A 206 11.15 -13.46 -8.46
CA ASP A 206 10.51 -13.40 -9.79
C ASP A 206 10.14 -12.00 -10.29
N TYR A 207 11.13 -11.32 -10.87
CA TYR A 207 10.99 -10.00 -11.48
C TYR A 207 10.68 -10.09 -12.98
N GLY A 208 10.20 -11.25 -13.47
CA GLY A 208 10.00 -11.51 -14.91
C GLY A 208 8.97 -10.61 -15.59
N LEU A 209 8.00 -10.10 -14.83
CA LEU A 209 6.99 -9.15 -15.30
C LEU A 209 7.29 -7.70 -14.90
N SER A 210 8.40 -7.45 -14.22
CA SER A 210 8.73 -6.10 -13.76
C SER A 210 8.90 -5.12 -14.92
N GLN A 211 8.40 -3.90 -14.74
CA GLN A 211 8.41 -2.87 -15.78
C GLN A 211 8.68 -1.49 -15.17
N LYS A 212 9.20 -0.57 -15.99
CA LYS A 212 9.43 0.81 -15.59
C LYS A 212 8.09 1.52 -15.37
N ILE A 213 8.00 2.31 -14.29
CA ILE A 213 6.85 3.20 -14.07
C ILE A 213 6.72 4.15 -15.27
N GLY A 214 5.50 4.27 -15.83
CA GLY A 214 5.22 5.14 -16.97
C GLY A 214 5.29 4.46 -18.35
N ASP A 215 5.82 3.24 -18.43
CA ASP A 215 5.81 2.50 -19.70
C ASP A 215 4.40 2.07 -20.11
N LEU A 216 4.22 1.83 -21.41
CA LEU A 216 3.01 1.18 -21.94
C LEU A 216 2.87 -0.24 -21.38
N LYS A 217 1.64 -0.58 -21.03
CA LYS A 217 1.26 -1.92 -20.59
C LYS A 217 1.55 -2.95 -21.69
N ARG A 218 2.02 -4.11 -21.26
CA ARG A 218 2.15 -5.32 -22.10
C ARG A 218 0.85 -6.13 -22.03
N ASP A 219 0.68 -7.05 -22.99
CA ASP A 219 -0.47 -7.96 -23.03
C ASP A 219 -0.49 -8.99 -21.89
N HIS A 220 0.65 -9.21 -21.23
CA HIS A 220 0.79 -10.20 -20.15
C HIS A 220 0.80 -9.49 -18.79
N TYR A 221 -0.15 -9.87 -17.93
CA TYR A 221 -0.32 -9.30 -16.59
C TYR A 221 0.01 -10.31 -15.49
N GLY A 222 0.31 -9.78 -14.31
CA GLY A 222 0.44 -10.58 -13.10
C GLY A 222 -0.90 -11.09 -12.59
N THR A 223 -0.82 -11.77 -11.45
CA THR A 223 -1.94 -12.57 -10.90
C THR A 223 -3.09 -11.70 -10.38
N TYR A 224 -2.79 -10.53 -9.81
CA TYR A 224 -3.79 -9.58 -9.31
C TYR A 224 -3.79 -8.34 -10.21
N LEU A 225 -4.90 -8.10 -10.91
CA LEU A 225 -5.06 -6.96 -11.80
C LEU A 225 -6.12 -6.01 -11.22
N PRO A 226 -5.80 -4.72 -10.98
CA PRO A 226 -6.79 -3.76 -10.52
C PRO A 226 -7.97 -3.60 -11.50
N ASP A 227 -9.19 -3.47 -10.98
CA ASP A 227 -10.41 -3.36 -11.81
C ASP A 227 -10.33 -2.18 -12.79
N GLU A 228 -9.72 -1.06 -12.41
CA GLU A 228 -9.54 0.09 -13.30
C GLU A 228 -8.64 -0.20 -14.51
N CYS A 229 -7.75 -1.19 -14.41
CA CYS A 229 -6.95 -1.61 -15.55
C CYS A 229 -7.79 -2.34 -16.60
N ILE A 230 -8.85 -3.02 -16.15
CA ILE A 230 -9.82 -3.71 -17.01
C ILE A 230 -10.84 -2.70 -17.54
N LEU A 231 -11.31 -1.78 -16.69
CA LEU A 231 -12.44 -0.90 -16.98
C LEU A 231 -12.08 0.41 -17.70
N ASN A 232 -10.94 1.03 -17.37
CA ASN A 232 -10.63 2.40 -17.81
C ASN A 232 -9.60 2.49 -18.95
N ASN A 233 -9.26 1.37 -19.61
CA ASN A 233 -8.19 1.34 -20.63
C ASN A 233 -6.90 2.04 -20.15
N VAL A 234 -6.58 1.95 -18.85
CA VAL A 234 -5.32 2.50 -18.34
C VAL A 234 -4.23 1.84 -19.18
N SER A 235 -3.47 2.61 -19.96
CA SER A 235 -2.46 2.09 -20.89
C SER A 235 -1.05 2.13 -20.31
N ILE A 236 -0.91 2.72 -19.12
CA ILE A 236 0.37 2.99 -18.47
C ILE A 236 0.49 2.18 -17.17
N VAL A 237 1.67 1.63 -16.90
CA VAL A 237 1.97 0.93 -15.64
C VAL A 237 2.32 1.94 -14.55
N ASN A 238 1.77 1.78 -13.34
CA ASN A 238 2.06 2.61 -12.17
C ASN A 238 2.18 1.76 -10.89
N TYR A 239 2.63 2.39 -9.80
CA TYR A 239 2.87 1.70 -8.52
C TYR A 239 1.61 1.07 -7.88
N THR A 240 0.40 1.46 -8.32
CA THR A 240 -0.85 1.00 -7.68
C THR A 240 -1.11 -0.49 -7.95
N PHE A 241 -0.47 -1.08 -8.97
CA PHE A 241 -0.50 -2.52 -9.23
C PHE A 241 0.05 -3.35 -8.06
N ASP A 242 1.19 -2.95 -7.52
CA ASP A 242 1.81 -3.67 -6.41
C ASP A 242 1.03 -3.44 -5.11
N VAL A 243 0.48 -2.24 -4.92
CA VAL A 243 -0.39 -1.91 -3.76
C VAL A 243 -1.68 -2.73 -3.77
N TYR A 244 -2.32 -2.85 -4.93
CA TYR A 244 -3.49 -3.71 -5.11
C TYR A 244 -3.16 -5.18 -4.81
N SER A 245 -2.03 -5.66 -5.36
CA SER A 245 -1.53 -7.02 -5.11
C SER A 245 -1.29 -7.29 -3.62
N LEU A 246 -0.76 -6.31 -2.88
CA LEU A 246 -0.54 -6.40 -1.44
C LEU A 246 -1.85 -6.59 -0.66
N GLY A 247 -2.93 -5.92 -1.07
CA GLY A 247 -4.25 -6.08 -0.46
C GLY A 247 -4.81 -7.51 -0.62
N PHE A 248 -4.58 -8.13 -1.78
CA PHE A 248 -4.95 -9.52 -2.03
C PHE A 248 -4.12 -10.50 -1.22
N ILE A 249 -2.80 -10.30 -1.17
CA ILE A 249 -1.90 -11.12 -0.35
C ILE A 249 -2.29 -11.06 1.12
N SER A 250 -2.62 -9.86 1.61
CA SER A 250 -3.10 -9.65 2.97
C SER A 250 -4.31 -10.53 3.27
N PHE A 251 -5.32 -10.49 2.39
CA PHE A 251 -6.51 -11.32 2.53
C PHE A 251 -6.23 -12.82 2.41
N GLU A 252 -5.38 -13.23 1.46
CA GLU A 252 -5.02 -14.64 1.28
C GLU A 252 -4.23 -15.24 2.44
N LEU A 253 -3.37 -14.44 3.07
CA LEU A 253 -2.59 -14.84 4.24
C LEU A 253 -3.47 -15.17 5.44
N PHE A 254 -4.55 -14.40 5.62
CA PHE A 254 -5.51 -14.63 6.70
C PHE A 254 -6.50 -15.76 6.37
N TYR A 255 -6.83 -15.97 5.09
CA TYR A 255 -7.71 -17.04 4.62
C TYR A 255 -7.02 -18.07 3.72
N PRO A 256 -6.18 -18.95 4.27
CA PRO A 256 -5.48 -19.94 3.46
C PRO A 256 -6.40 -21.01 2.85
N THR A 257 -7.54 -21.31 3.48
CA THR A 257 -8.32 -22.54 3.22
C THR A 257 -9.49 -22.43 2.24
N GLN A 258 -9.90 -21.23 1.80
CA GLN A 258 -11.15 -21.08 1.01
C GLN A 258 -10.98 -20.57 -0.42
N PHE A 259 -9.76 -20.27 -0.87
CA PHE A 259 -9.55 -19.69 -2.19
C PHE A 259 -8.67 -20.58 -3.08
N GLU A 260 -9.29 -21.55 -3.76
CA GLU A 260 -8.83 -22.04 -5.07
C GLU A 260 -9.38 -21.16 -6.23
N ILE A 261 -10.05 -20.05 -5.90
CA ILE A 261 -10.80 -19.22 -6.85
C ILE A 261 -9.88 -18.18 -7.52
N LYS A 262 -9.64 -18.36 -8.82
CA LYS A 262 -9.13 -17.34 -9.75
C LYS A 262 -10.10 -16.16 -9.88
N PRO A 263 -9.56 -14.98 -10.23
CA PRO A 263 -9.17 -13.98 -9.24
C PRO A 263 -10.35 -13.59 -8.34
N ILE A 264 -10.08 -13.42 -7.04
CA ILE A 264 -11.08 -12.95 -6.07
C ILE A 264 -11.57 -11.57 -6.52
N LYS A 265 -12.88 -11.38 -6.69
CA LYS A 265 -13.41 -10.03 -6.93
C LYS A 265 -13.37 -9.24 -5.63
N LEU A 266 -13.10 -7.95 -5.71
CA LEU A 266 -13.11 -7.04 -4.56
C LEU A 266 -14.40 -7.16 -3.72
N THR A 267 -15.55 -7.36 -4.36
CA THR A 267 -16.84 -7.57 -3.68
C THR A 267 -16.83 -8.76 -2.72
N HIS A 268 -16.17 -9.86 -3.09
CA HIS A 268 -16.05 -11.03 -2.22
C HIS A 268 -15.19 -10.71 -0.99
N ILE A 269 -14.10 -9.95 -1.15
CA ILE A 269 -13.24 -9.56 -0.01
C ILE A 269 -14.09 -8.84 1.04
N TYR A 270 -14.89 -7.84 0.63
CA TYR A 270 -15.76 -7.11 1.56
C TYR A 270 -16.78 -8.02 2.28
N GLU A 271 -17.49 -8.88 1.55
CA GLU A 271 -18.50 -9.79 2.12
C GLU A 271 -17.92 -10.80 3.11
N TYR A 272 -16.71 -11.32 2.85
CA TYR A 272 -16.05 -12.27 3.74
C TYR A 272 -15.47 -11.59 4.97
N VAL A 273 -14.89 -10.42 4.78
CA VAL A 273 -14.26 -9.67 5.86
C VAL A 273 -15.29 -9.21 6.90
N GLU A 274 -16.48 -8.76 6.49
CA GLU A 274 -17.53 -8.39 7.45
C GLU A 274 -17.97 -9.56 8.35
N LYS A 275 -17.80 -10.81 7.89
CA LYS A 275 -18.15 -12.02 8.65
C LYS A 275 -17.02 -12.55 9.53
N SER A 276 -15.90 -11.84 9.59
CA SER A 276 -14.65 -12.39 10.11
C SER A 276 -14.15 -11.82 11.44
N GLN A 277 -13.32 -12.62 12.12
CA GLN A 277 -12.57 -12.22 13.32
C GLN A 277 -11.25 -11.48 13.00
N ILE A 278 -11.15 -10.76 11.88
CA ILE A 278 -9.97 -9.91 11.64
C ILE A 278 -10.03 -8.66 12.51
N SER A 279 -8.86 -8.13 12.88
CA SER A 279 -8.79 -6.87 13.59
C SER A 279 -9.28 -5.72 12.71
N PRO A 280 -9.89 -4.71 13.32
CA PRO A 280 -10.22 -3.44 12.68
C PRO A 280 -9.09 -2.78 11.89
N LEU A 281 -7.87 -2.81 12.45
CA LEU A 281 -6.70 -2.22 11.81
C LEU A 281 -6.32 -3.00 10.56
N PHE A 282 -6.40 -4.33 10.62
CA PHE A 282 -6.10 -5.16 9.48
C PHE A 282 -7.14 -4.99 8.36
N LEU A 283 -8.42 -4.91 8.74
CA LEU A 283 -9.50 -4.60 7.80
C LEU A 283 -9.25 -3.28 7.08
N ASN A 284 -8.93 -2.22 7.83
CA ASN A 284 -8.63 -0.92 7.24
C ASN A 284 -7.40 -0.98 6.33
N PHE A 285 -6.34 -1.67 6.75
CA PHE A 285 -5.16 -1.86 5.91
C PHE A 285 -5.51 -2.50 4.55
N ILE A 286 -6.27 -3.59 4.55
CA ILE A 286 -6.75 -4.26 3.32
C ILE A 286 -7.56 -3.29 2.47
N LYS A 287 -8.51 -2.55 3.07
CA LYS A 287 -9.32 -1.55 2.36
C LYS A 287 -8.47 -0.44 1.75
N LYS A 288 -7.43 0.02 2.44
CA LYS A 288 -6.50 1.04 1.94
C LYS A 288 -5.66 0.51 0.79
N CYS A 289 -5.21 -0.75 0.83
CA CYS A 289 -4.49 -1.37 -0.29
C CYS A 289 -5.36 -1.52 -1.55
N ILE A 290 -6.64 -1.88 -1.39
CA ILE A 290 -7.52 -2.13 -2.54
C ILE A 290 -8.27 -0.85 -2.97
N GLY A 291 -8.30 0.16 -2.10
CA GLY A 291 -8.84 1.48 -2.37
C GLY A 291 -8.06 2.18 -3.49
N ARG A 292 -8.79 2.78 -4.42
CA ARG A 292 -8.25 3.45 -5.61
C ARG A 292 -7.20 4.52 -5.21
N TYR A 293 -5.94 4.26 -5.59
CA TYR A 293 -4.78 5.16 -5.51
C TYR A 293 -4.30 5.56 -4.11
N LEU A 294 -3.94 4.60 -3.25
CA LEU A 294 -3.19 4.95 -2.03
C LEU A 294 -1.68 5.09 -2.28
N ASP A 295 -1.10 6.09 -1.62
CA ASP A 295 0.34 6.33 -1.52
C ASP A 295 0.99 5.25 -0.63
N ILE A 296 2.08 4.65 -1.12
CA ILE A 296 2.85 3.64 -0.40
C ILE A 296 3.37 4.16 0.95
N ASP A 297 3.65 5.46 1.05
CA ASP A 297 4.12 6.11 2.28
C ASP A 297 3.07 6.02 3.41
N VAL A 298 1.77 6.01 3.06
CA VAL A 298 0.69 5.90 4.06
C VAL A 298 0.51 4.47 4.53
N LEU A 299 0.72 3.49 3.64
CA LEU A 299 0.71 2.08 4.02
C LEU A 299 1.90 1.75 4.92
N GLU A 300 3.09 2.27 4.63
CA GLU A 300 4.31 2.03 5.40
C GLU A 300 4.17 2.43 6.86
N ILE A 301 3.52 3.57 7.14
CA ILE A 301 3.28 4.07 8.50
C ILE A 301 1.92 3.66 9.06
N HIS A 302 1.20 2.76 8.38
CA HIS A 302 -0.13 2.34 8.80
C HIS A 302 -0.10 1.68 10.19
N PRO A 303 -1.09 1.96 11.07
CA PRO A 303 -1.19 1.38 12.41
C PRO A 303 -1.01 -0.14 12.47
N PHE A 304 -1.60 -0.86 11.52
CA PHE A 304 -1.49 -2.32 11.42
C PHE A 304 -0.04 -2.84 11.29
N LEU A 305 0.86 -2.09 10.65
CA LEU A 305 2.25 -2.52 10.40
C LEU A 305 3.25 -2.03 11.45
N ASN A 306 2.86 -1.03 12.24
CA ASN A 306 3.75 -0.40 13.22
C ASN A 306 3.09 -0.49 14.58
N GLU A 307 3.49 -1.50 15.36
CA GLU A 307 3.10 -1.63 16.76
C GLU A 307 3.64 -0.46 17.61
N ASN A 308 4.71 0.22 17.17
CA ASN A 308 5.29 1.35 17.92
C ASN A 308 4.44 2.62 17.75
N TYR A 309 3.63 2.86 18.79
CA TYR A 309 2.70 3.97 19.03
C TYR A 309 3.17 5.38 18.68
N ASP A 310 4.47 5.65 18.75
CA ASP A 310 5.03 7.01 18.74
C ASP A 310 4.92 7.76 17.41
N ASN A 311 4.13 7.30 16.42
CA ASN A 311 3.95 8.05 15.18
C ASN A 311 2.57 8.09 14.54
N PHE A 312 1.49 7.95 15.34
CA PHE A 312 0.13 8.21 14.85
C PHE A 312 -0.08 9.63 14.34
N GLU A 313 0.61 10.61 14.94
CA GLU A 313 0.59 11.99 14.44
C GLU A 313 1.05 12.04 12.98
N ASN A 314 2.12 11.32 12.62
CA ASN A 314 2.53 11.22 11.23
C ASN A 314 1.49 10.49 10.38
N TYR A 315 1.00 9.31 10.79
CA TYR A 315 -0.04 8.61 10.00
C TYR A 315 -1.23 9.52 9.70
N PHE A 316 -1.69 10.28 10.68
CA PHE A 316 -2.77 11.24 10.53
C PHE A 316 -2.40 12.42 9.62
N LYS A 317 -1.22 13.02 9.82
CA LYS A 317 -0.69 14.09 8.95
C LYS A 317 -0.61 13.64 7.50
N PHE A 318 -0.17 12.42 7.26
CA PHE A 318 -0.12 11.82 5.92
C PHE A 318 -1.53 11.56 5.38
N LEU A 319 -2.44 10.96 6.17
CA LEU A 319 -3.84 10.74 5.78
C LEU A 319 -4.50 12.03 5.29
N LYS A 320 -4.32 13.16 5.97
CA LYS A 320 -4.85 14.47 5.53
C LYS A 320 -4.29 14.94 4.18
N GLN A 321 -3.04 14.61 3.89
CA GLN A 321 -2.36 15.01 2.65
C GLN A 321 -2.66 14.07 1.47
N THR A 322 -3.06 12.82 1.73
CA THR A 322 -3.32 11.82 0.68
C THR A 322 -4.31 12.24 -0.38
N PRO A 323 -5.47 12.87 -0.07
CA PRO A 323 -6.46 13.14 -1.10
C PRO A 323 -5.95 14.18 -2.08
N LEU A 324 -5.24 15.22 -1.57
CA LEU A 324 -4.60 16.22 -2.41
C LEU A 324 -3.52 15.61 -3.31
N LYS A 325 -2.63 14.78 -2.75
CA LYS A 325 -1.59 14.07 -3.53
C LYS A 325 -2.22 13.22 -4.64
N ARG A 326 -3.26 12.45 -4.31
CA ARG A 326 -4.00 11.60 -5.25
C ARG A 326 -4.64 12.42 -6.37
N ILE A 327 -5.33 13.51 -6.02
CA ILE A 327 -6.00 14.39 -6.98
C ILE A 327 -4.96 15.08 -7.88
N LYS A 328 -3.83 15.53 -7.32
CA LYS A 328 -2.71 16.07 -8.11
C LYS A 328 -2.18 15.04 -9.10
N TYR A 329 -1.90 13.82 -8.65
CA TYR A 329 -1.41 12.75 -9.51
C TYR A 329 -2.40 12.40 -10.62
N ARG A 330 -3.67 12.12 -10.28
CA ARG A 330 -4.72 11.77 -11.25
C ARG A 330 -4.91 12.84 -12.32
N ASN A 331 -4.75 14.11 -11.94
CA ASN A 331 -4.89 15.24 -12.85
C ASN A 331 -3.56 15.69 -13.46
N GLY A 332 -2.43 15.02 -13.17
CA GLY A 332 -1.10 15.40 -13.68
C GLY A 332 -0.68 16.82 -13.29
N ILE A 333 -0.82 17.17 -12.01
CA ILE A 333 -0.41 18.44 -11.39
C ILE A 333 0.97 18.22 -10.78
N ASN A 334 2.04 18.58 -11.50
CA ASN A 334 3.41 18.22 -11.14
C ASN A 334 4.35 19.41 -10.95
N GLY A 335 3.96 20.61 -11.37
CA GLY A 335 4.84 21.78 -11.30
C GLY A 335 4.10 23.11 -11.14
N GLU A 336 4.87 24.18 -11.02
CA GLU A 336 4.39 25.56 -10.83
C GLU A 336 3.42 26.01 -11.94
N ASN A 337 3.60 25.54 -13.18
CA ASN A 337 2.70 25.88 -14.29
C ASN A 337 1.26 25.34 -14.12
N ASP A 338 1.07 24.29 -13.31
CA ASP A 338 -0.25 23.75 -13.00
C ASP A 338 -0.95 24.51 -11.86
N ILE A 339 -0.21 25.41 -11.17
CA ILE A 339 -0.62 26.08 -9.94
C ILE A 339 -0.70 27.58 -10.17
N LEU A 340 -1.89 28.13 -10.08
CA LEU A 340 -2.09 29.58 -10.05
C LEU A 340 -2.11 30.05 -8.59
N ARG A 341 -1.08 30.79 -8.15
CA ARG A 341 -1.07 31.45 -6.82
C ARG A 341 -1.45 32.91 -6.93
N ILE A 342 -2.35 33.36 -6.05
CA ILE A 342 -2.86 34.73 -6.00
C ILE A 342 -2.66 35.28 -4.59
N ASN A 343 -1.76 36.25 -4.42
CA ASN A 343 -1.52 36.87 -3.11
C ASN A 343 -2.12 38.28 -2.99
N ASN A 344 -2.06 39.15 -4.02
CA ASN A 344 -2.43 40.57 -3.88
C ASN A 344 -3.75 40.95 -4.60
N SER A 345 -4.49 41.90 -4.02
CA SER A 345 -5.81 42.40 -4.45
C SER A 345 -5.80 43.47 -5.52
N THR A 346 -5.29 43.16 -6.70
CA THR A 346 -5.55 44.01 -7.87
C THR A 346 -6.10 43.11 -8.95
N THR A 347 -7.40 43.21 -9.16
CA THR A 347 -8.18 42.77 -10.33
C THR A 347 -7.39 41.85 -11.27
N ILE A 348 -7.54 40.54 -11.11
CA ILE A 348 -6.89 39.57 -11.99
C ILE A 348 -7.58 39.67 -13.35
N THR A 349 -6.86 40.10 -14.38
CA THR A 349 -7.41 40.12 -15.74
C THR A 349 -7.44 38.70 -16.29
N SER A 350 -8.37 38.42 -17.22
CA SER A 350 -8.42 37.13 -17.93
C SER A 350 -7.11 36.79 -18.66
N GLU A 351 -6.27 37.79 -18.95
CA GLU A 351 -4.95 37.62 -19.58
C GLU A 351 -3.87 37.10 -18.62
N GLN A 352 -4.05 37.29 -17.31
CA GLN A 352 -3.17 36.74 -16.26
C GLN A 352 -3.50 35.27 -15.92
N PHE A 353 -4.51 34.69 -16.55
CA PHE A 353 -4.95 33.32 -16.34
C PHE A 353 -4.18 32.35 -17.26
N PRO A 354 -3.27 31.51 -16.75
CA PRO A 354 -2.92 30.32 -17.49
C PRO A 354 -4.16 29.41 -17.51
N ASN A 355 -4.87 29.38 -18.64
CA ASN A 355 -6.02 28.49 -18.87
C ASN A 355 -5.70 27.02 -18.57
N ASN A 356 -4.41 26.65 -18.61
CA ASN A 356 -3.93 25.30 -18.35
C ASN A 356 -3.71 24.98 -16.87
N SER A 357 -3.74 25.98 -15.97
CA SER A 357 -3.61 25.72 -14.52
C SER A 357 -4.78 24.87 -14.04
N LYS A 358 -4.47 23.84 -13.26
CA LYS A 358 -5.43 22.88 -12.71
C LYS A 358 -5.67 23.10 -11.21
N MET A 359 -4.75 23.80 -10.55
CA MET A 359 -4.83 24.15 -9.15
C MET A 359 -4.80 25.68 -9.02
N ILE A 360 -5.61 26.20 -8.10
CA ILE A 360 -5.59 27.61 -7.71
C ILE A 360 -5.43 27.72 -6.20
N GLU A 361 -4.56 28.62 -5.76
CA GLU A 361 -4.28 28.90 -4.36
C GLU A 361 -4.34 30.41 -4.14
N PHE A 362 -5.26 30.85 -3.29
CA PHE A 362 -5.30 32.22 -2.80
C PHE A 362 -4.47 32.28 -1.52
N GLY A 363 -3.43 33.11 -1.52
CA GLY A 363 -2.56 33.32 -0.38
C GLY A 363 -3.18 34.21 0.69
N ASP A 364 -2.48 34.33 1.81
CA ASP A 364 -2.97 35.01 3.02
C ASP A 364 -3.27 36.50 2.82
N ASP A 365 -2.59 37.15 1.88
CA ASP A 365 -2.78 38.58 1.58
C ASP A 365 -3.99 38.85 0.67
N PHE A 366 -4.71 37.82 0.20
CA PHE A 366 -5.80 37.99 -0.76
C PHE A 366 -7.07 38.56 -0.10
N ASN A 367 -7.41 39.80 -0.45
CA ASN A 367 -8.62 40.51 -0.03
C ASN A 367 -9.52 40.97 -1.20
N GLY A 368 -9.24 40.54 -2.44
CA GLY A 368 -10.11 40.83 -3.60
C GLY A 368 -11.32 39.89 -3.67
N ILE A 369 -12.31 40.15 -4.55
CA ILE A 369 -13.46 39.26 -4.81
C ILE A 369 -13.02 38.04 -5.63
N ILE A 370 -13.42 36.83 -5.24
CA ILE A 370 -13.24 35.62 -6.05
C ILE A 370 -14.27 35.64 -7.20
N ASN A 371 -13.83 35.86 -8.44
CA ASN A 371 -14.67 35.60 -9.62
C ASN A 371 -14.77 34.08 -9.87
N VAL A 372 -15.96 33.58 -10.20
CA VAL A 372 -16.20 32.17 -10.59
C VAL A 372 -15.32 31.74 -11.75
N ASP A 373 -15.08 32.65 -12.71
CA ASP A 373 -14.23 32.37 -13.87
C ASP A 373 -12.81 31.95 -13.46
N TYR A 374 -12.34 32.42 -12.30
CA TYR A 374 -11.02 32.07 -11.78
C TYR A 374 -10.93 30.62 -11.33
N ILE A 375 -12.04 30.06 -10.87
CA ILE A 375 -12.14 28.68 -10.38
C ILE A 375 -12.59 27.73 -11.50
N ALA A 376 -13.16 28.26 -12.59
CA ALA A 376 -13.59 27.46 -13.72
C ALA A 376 -12.46 26.52 -14.19
N ASN A 377 -12.81 25.25 -14.37
CA ASN A 377 -11.93 24.18 -14.82
C ASN A 377 -10.76 23.83 -13.87
N LYS A 378 -10.71 24.40 -12.67
CA LYS A 378 -9.76 23.97 -11.64
C LYS A 378 -10.23 22.65 -11.02
N LYS A 379 -9.27 21.84 -10.59
CA LYS A 379 -9.44 20.57 -9.87
C LYS A 379 -9.20 20.72 -8.38
N VAL A 380 -8.34 21.67 -8.01
CA VAL A 380 -7.95 21.95 -6.63
C VAL A 380 -8.10 23.44 -6.38
N VAL A 381 -8.80 23.81 -5.32
CA VAL A 381 -8.96 25.19 -4.84
C VAL A 381 -8.50 25.26 -3.38
N ILE A 382 -7.58 26.17 -3.10
CA ILE A 382 -7.10 26.47 -1.74
C ILE A 382 -7.35 27.96 -1.47
N LEU A 383 -8.09 28.27 -0.42
CA LEU A 383 -8.30 29.63 0.08
C LEU A 383 -7.59 29.77 1.42
N ASN A 384 -6.43 30.44 1.45
CA ASN A 384 -5.75 30.78 2.69
C ASN A 384 -6.20 32.16 3.19
N ASN A 385 -6.43 32.28 4.50
CA ASN A 385 -6.95 33.42 5.24
C ASN A 385 -7.90 34.35 4.47
N PRO A 386 -9.09 33.88 4.03
CA PRO A 386 -10.08 34.76 3.43
C PRO A 386 -10.44 35.87 4.43
N ASN A 387 -10.14 37.13 4.10
CA ASN A 387 -10.60 38.34 4.81
C ASN A 387 -12.13 38.58 4.64
N TYR A 388 -12.90 37.53 4.37
CA TYR A 388 -14.33 37.60 4.15
C TYR A 388 -15.07 37.23 5.41
N ASN A 389 -16.07 38.04 5.80
CA ASN A 389 -17.00 37.63 6.86
C ASN A 389 -17.83 36.39 6.47
N ILE A 390 -18.08 36.20 5.17
CA ILE A 390 -18.90 35.10 4.63
C ILE A 390 -18.23 34.51 3.39
N ILE A 391 -18.05 33.19 3.36
CA ILE A 391 -17.57 32.44 2.21
C ILE A 391 -18.77 31.74 1.57
N ASN A 392 -19.19 32.18 0.39
CA ASN A 392 -20.26 31.55 -0.37
C ASN A 392 -19.68 30.51 -1.35
N LEU A 393 -20.06 29.24 -1.19
CA LEU A 393 -19.67 28.15 -2.10
C LEU A 393 -20.60 27.98 -3.31
N ASP A 394 -21.62 28.81 -3.49
CA ASP A 394 -22.54 28.79 -4.65
C ASP A 394 -21.86 29.20 -5.98
N PHE A 395 -20.54 29.34 -6.01
CA PHE A 395 -19.78 29.47 -7.26
C PHE A 395 -19.67 28.08 -7.92
N CYS A 396 -19.67 27.99 -9.25
CA CYS A 396 -19.77 26.70 -9.94
C CYS A 396 -18.45 25.90 -9.83
N PHE A 397 -18.25 25.22 -8.71
CA PHE A 397 -17.18 24.25 -8.45
C PHE A 397 -17.46 22.88 -9.08
N SER A 398 -18.26 22.80 -10.16
CA SER A 398 -18.79 21.53 -10.68
C SER A 398 -17.70 20.50 -11.02
N ASN A 399 -16.50 20.96 -11.40
CA ASN A 399 -15.33 20.15 -11.74
C ASN A 399 -14.28 20.05 -10.63
N VAL A 400 -14.46 20.78 -9.52
CA VAL A 400 -13.48 20.82 -8.44
C VAL A 400 -13.60 19.56 -7.59
N GLU A 401 -12.45 18.95 -7.32
CA GLU A 401 -12.33 17.68 -6.61
C GLU A 401 -11.78 17.87 -5.19
N TYR A 402 -11.09 18.99 -4.95
CA TYR A 402 -10.51 19.35 -3.67
C TYR A 402 -10.74 20.82 -3.36
N ILE A 403 -11.34 21.10 -2.20
CA ILE A 403 -11.45 22.45 -1.65
C ILE A 403 -10.82 22.45 -0.26
N CYS A 404 -9.92 23.40 -0.01
CA CYS A 404 -9.41 23.69 1.32
C CYS A 404 -9.56 25.17 1.61
N ILE A 405 -10.17 25.50 2.74
CA ILE A 405 -10.43 26.86 3.18
C ILE A 405 -9.86 26.99 4.59
N LYS A 406 -8.87 27.86 4.73
CA LYS A 406 -8.23 28.16 6.00
C LYS A 406 -8.44 29.62 6.32
N GLY A 407 -9.03 29.95 7.45
CA GLY A 407 -9.15 31.33 7.94
C GLY A 407 -10.49 31.62 8.58
N ILE A 408 -10.75 32.88 8.92
CA ILE A 408 -11.77 33.26 9.90
C ILE A 408 -13.21 33.40 9.35
N GLY A 409 -13.39 33.37 8.03
CA GLY A 409 -14.70 33.65 7.42
C GLY A 409 -15.75 32.59 7.70
N VAL A 410 -17.01 32.99 7.88
CA VAL A 410 -18.13 32.07 8.14
C VAL A 410 -18.57 31.38 6.86
N LEU A 411 -18.67 30.05 6.88
CA LEU A 411 -19.15 29.27 5.74
C LEU A 411 -20.66 29.41 5.53
N GLU A 412 -21.07 29.81 4.33
CA GLU A 412 -22.45 29.70 3.85
C GLU A 412 -22.50 28.85 2.57
N ILE A 413 -23.35 27.82 2.58
CA ILE A 413 -23.57 26.95 1.45
C ILE A 413 -25.07 26.87 1.22
N SER A 414 -25.57 27.36 0.08
CA SER A 414 -27.00 27.56 -0.06
C SER A 414 -27.66 26.70 -1.14
N LYS A 415 -27.03 26.51 -2.31
CA LYS A 415 -27.75 26.04 -3.51
C LYS A 415 -27.06 24.98 -4.37
N ILE A 416 -25.73 24.98 -4.52
CA ILE A 416 -25.07 24.21 -5.61
C ILE A 416 -24.52 22.86 -5.17
N THR A 417 -24.91 21.79 -5.87
CA THR A 417 -24.33 20.46 -5.67
C THR A 417 -22.93 20.33 -6.29
N HIS A 418 -21.99 19.85 -5.49
CA HIS A 418 -20.60 19.58 -5.85
C HIS A 418 -20.39 18.09 -6.09
N ASN A 419 -20.91 17.58 -7.21
CA ASN A 419 -20.78 16.15 -7.56
C ASN A 419 -19.33 15.71 -7.81
N SER A 420 -18.40 16.60 -8.14
CA SER A 420 -16.99 16.20 -8.33
C SER A 420 -16.17 16.27 -7.04
N LEU A 421 -16.69 16.89 -5.98
CA LEU A 421 -15.90 17.19 -4.80
C LEU A 421 -15.66 15.93 -3.96
N GLU A 422 -14.41 15.47 -3.94
CA GLU A 422 -13.98 14.31 -3.16
C GLU A 422 -13.48 14.72 -1.77
N THR A 423 -12.88 15.91 -1.64
CA THR A 423 -12.29 16.40 -0.41
C THR A 423 -12.72 17.82 -0.10
N PHE A 424 -13.24 18.03 1.11
CA PHE A 424 -13.59 19.35 1.62
C PHE A 424 -12.93 19.57 2.99
N ILE A 425 -12.10 20.60 3.08
CA ILE A 425 -11.43 21.03 4.30
C ILE A 425 -11.86 22.45 4.60
N TYR A 426 -12.37 22.66 5.81
CA TYR A 426 -12.74 23.97 6.31
C TYR A 426 -12.21 24.15 7.73
N GLU A 427 -11.30 25.10 7.88
CA GLU A 427 -10.66 25.45 9.15
C GLU A 427 -11.19 26.76 9.75
N GLY A 428 -12.32 27.29 9.24
CA GLY A 428 -12.93 28.53 9.71
C GLY A 428 -14.05 28.36 10.73
N GLU A 429 -14.76 29.44 11.03
CA GLU A 429 -15.82 29.45 12.04
C GLU A 429 -17.20 29.06 11.49
N PHE A 430 -17.93 28.25 12.25
CA PHE A 430 -19.32 27.91 11.92
C PHE A 430 -20.29 28.84 12.64
N LYS A 431 -21.34 29.29 11.93
CA LYS A 431 -22.53 29.81 12.62
C LYS A 431 -23.10 28.72 13.53
N ASN A 432 -23.64 29.11 14.69
CA ASN A 432 -24.22 28.17 15.66
C ASN A 432 -25.31 27.26 15.04
N ASP A 433 -26.06 27.79 14.06
CA ASP A 433 -27.11 27.05 13.34
C ASP A 433 -26.64 26.48 11.99
N PHE A 434 -25.33 26.45 11.72
CA PHE A 434 -24.82 25.92 10.46
C PHE A 434 -25.14 24.42 10.35
N ILE A 435 -25.93 24.10 9.33
CA ILE A 435 -26.22 22.74 8.90
C ILE A 435 -25.52 22.55 7.56
N LEU A 436 -24.60 21.60 7.51
CA LEU A 436 -24.03 21.16 6.25
C LEU A 436 -25.15 20.55 5.41
N LYS A 437 -25.38 21.11 4.22
CA LYS A 437 -26.39 20.63 3.26
C LYS A 437 -25.80 19.45 2.48
N PRO A 438 -26.15 18.21 2.83
CA PRO A 438 -25.35 17.04 2.46
C PRO A 438 -25.55 16.62 1.00
N TYR A 439 -26.73 16.90 0.47
CA TYR A 439 -27.05 16.76 -0.95
C TYR A 439 -26.16 17.62 -1.85
N LEU A 440 -25.38 18.55 -1.27
CA LEU A 440 -24.39 19.33 -1.99
C LEU A 440 -23.03 18.62 -2.12
N PHE A 441 -22.82 17.50 -1.43
CA PHE A 441 -21.51 16.83 -1.26
C PHE A 441 -21.59 15.32 -1.52
N THR A 442 -22.33 14.94 -2.55
CA THR A 442 -22.70 13.53 -2.84
C THR A 442 -21.50 12.58 -2.99
N ASN A 443 -20.38 13.05 -3.54
CA ASN A 443 -19.19 12.26 -3.78
C ASN A 443 -18.03 12.54 -2.80
N THR A 444 -18.27 13.37 -1.77
CA THR A 444 -17.23 13.71 -0.79
C THR A 444 -16.89 12.50 0.07
N LYS A 445 -15.60 12.17 0.12
CA LYS A 445 -15.03 11.05 0.87
C LYS A 445 -14.23 11.51 2.09
N HIS A 446 -13.55 12.65 1.96
CA HIS A 446 -12.74 13.24 3.02
C HIS A 446 -13.33 14.59 3.43
N LEU A 447 -13.79 14.68 4.68
CA LEU A 447 -14.43 15.87 5.23
C LEU A 447 -13.70 16.30 6.51
N ILE A 448 -13.12 17.49 6.50
CA ILE A 448 -12.39 18.05 7.64
C ILE A 448 -13.04 19.38 8.04
N LEU A 449 -13.60 19.43 9.24
CA LEU A 449 -14.34 20.55 9.79
C LEU A 449 -13.75 20.94 11.16
N LYS A 450 -12.58 21.58 11.15
CA LYS A 450 -11.69 21.74 12.32
C LYS A 450 -12.29 22.50 13.51
N ASN A 451 -13.32 23.32 13.29
CA ASN A 451 -14.02 24.05 14.36
C ASN A 451 -15.48 23.61 14.53
N TYR A 452 -15.89 22.49 13.91
CA TYR A 452 -17.26 22.03 13.99
C TYR A 452 -17.51 21.34 15.33
N LYS A 453 -18.33 22.00 16.15
CA LYS A 453 -18.76 21.57 17.48
C LYS A 453 -20.28 21.58 17.64
N ASN A 454 -21.01 21.63 16.52
CA ASN A 454 -22.47 21.67 16.52
C ASN A 454 -23.05 20.27 16.62
N TYR A 455 -24.28 20.17 17.14
CA TYR A 455 -25.03 18.91 17.23
C TYR A 455 -25.33 18.32 15.84
N ILE A 456 -25.06 17.03 15.68
CA ILE A 456 -25.46 16.25 14.48
C ILE A 456 -26.88 15.73 14.71
N ARG A 457 -27.87 16.62 14.68
CA ARG A 457 -29.26 16.38 15.12
C ARG A 457 -30.01 15.26 14.39
N HIS A 458 -29.64 14.92 13.16
CA HIS A 458 -30.28 13.86 12.38
C HIS A 458 -29.33 13.31 11.33
N ARG A 459 -29.63 12.11 10.83
CA ARG A 459 -28.93 11.55 9.66
C ARG A 459 -29.07 12.48 8.47
N GLY A 460 -28.05 12.52 7.66
CA GLY A 460 -27.95 13.46 6.55
C GLY A 460 -26.88 14.50 6.81
N ILE A 461 -26.86 15.22 7.96
CA ILE A 461 -25.98 16.41 8.17
C ILE A 461 -24.55 16.20 7.63
N ILE A 462 -23.93 15.06 7.94
CA ILE A 462 -22.70 14.63 7.29
C ILE A 462 -23.06 13.78 6.06
N PRO A 463 -22.51 14.07 4.85
CA PRO A 463 -22.84 13.35 3.63
C PRO A 463 -22.59 11.84 3.75
N GLU A 464 -23.53 11.03 3.26
CA GLU A 464 -23.49 9.55 3.35
C GLU A 464 -22.26 8.91 2.68
N GLY A 465 -21.59 9.63 1.77
CA GLY A 465 -20.38 9.15 1.10
C GLY A 465 -19.09 9.24 1.92
N VAL A 466 -19.09 9.98 3.03
CA VAL A 466 -17.88 10.32 3.80
C VAL A 466 -17.29 9.09 4.48
N THR A 467 -16.00 8.83 4.22
CA THR A 467 -15.24 7.73 4.84
C THR A 467 -14.24 8.23 5.88
N PHE A 468 -13.74 9.46 5.72
CA PHE A 468 -12.85 10.13 6.68
C PHE A 468 -13.51 11.43 7.16
N LEU A 469 -13.74 11.53 8.46
CA LEU A 469 -14.31 12.71 9.12
C LEU A 469 -13.39 13.22 10.22
N GLU A 470 -13.02 14.49 10.13
CA GLU A 470 -12.36 15.21 11.22
C GLU A 470 -13.24 16.37 11.68
N LEU A 471 -13.41 16.50 12.98
CA LEU A 471 -14.18 17.54 13.65
C LEU A 471 -13.27 18.36 14.58
N SER A 472 -13.86 19.15 15.48
CA SER A 472 -13.11 20.01 16.39
C SER A 472 -12.24 19.26 17.39
N ASP A 473 -11.13 19.90 17.79
CA ASP A 473 -10.26 19.47 18.88
C ASP A 473 -10.88 19.69 20.29
N SER A 474 -12.08 20.27 20.37
CA SER A 474 -12.75 20.57 21.65
C SER A 474 -14.26 20.31 21.58
N ILE A 475 -14.64 19.04 21.45
CA ILE A 475 -16.02 18.57 21.42
C ILE A 475 -16.45 18.15 22.83
N GLY A 476 -17.61 18.63 23.27
CA GLY A 476 -18.25 18.22 24.52
C GLY A 476 -19.10 16.95 24.36
N ILE A 477 -19.36 16.28 25.49
CA ILE A 477 -20.10 15.00 25.52
C ILE A 477 -21.48 15.08 24.86
N GLU A 478 -22.20 16.20 24.99
CA GLU A 478 -23.54 16.37 24.40
C GLU A 478 -23.51 16.32 22.87
N VAL A 479 -22.42 16.78 22.25
CA VAL A 479 -22.24 16.69 20.80
C VAL A 479 -21.87 15.26 20.41
N ILE A 480 -21.00 14.59 21.17
CA ILE A 480 -20.60 13.19 20.93
C ILE A 480 -21.83 12.26 21.00
N LYS A 481 -22.79 12.51 21.91
CA LYS A 481 -24.05 11.76 21.97
C LYS A 481 -24.84 11.79 20.66
N THR A 482 -24.64 12.81 19.82
CA THR A 482 -25.28 12.91 18.50
C THR A 482 -24.54 12.15 17.39
N PHE A 483 -23.36 11.57 17.67
CA PHE A 483 -22.60 10.80 16.68
C PHE A 483 -23.30 9.51 16.22
N ILE A 484 -24.35 9.07 16.92
CA ILE A 484 -25.28 8.03 16.46
C ILE A 484 -25.93 8.35 15.09
N HIS A 485 -25.93 9.62 14.70
CA HIS A 485 -26.47 10.11 13.43
C HIS A 485 -25.43 10.22 12.31
N LEU A 486 -24.16 9.95 12.59
CA LEU A 486 -23.13 9.88 11.57
C LEU A 486 -23.46 8.78 10.53
N PRO A 487 -22.97 8.91 9.29
CA PRO A 487 -23.14 7.89 8.27
C PRO A 487 -22.27 6.66 8.57
N LYS A 488 -22.78 5.47 8.23
CA LYS A 488 -22.10 4.18 8.49
C LYS A 488 -20.83 3.97 7.66
N SER A 489 -20.67 4.77 6.61
CA SER A 489 -19.52 4.77 5.71
C SER A 489 -18.25 5.30 6.36
N ILE A 490 -18.34 5.99 7.50
CA ILE A 490 -17.15 6.50 8.21
C ILE A 490 -16.29 5.32 8.67
N GLU A 491 -15.04 5.33 8.21
CA GLU A 491 -13.99 4.39 8.57
C GLU A 491 -12.97 5.04 9.52
N GLU A 492 -12.72 6.34 9.36
CA GLU A 492 -11.84 7.14 10.22
C GLU A 492 -12.59 8.36 10.78
N LEU A 493 -12.72 8.42 12.11
CA LEU A 493 -13.28 9.55 12.83
C LEU A 493 -12.21 10.19 13.71
N CYS A 494 -12.05 11.52 13.61
CA CYS A 494 -11.05 12.29 14.33
C CYS A 494 -11.70 13.48 15.03
N PHE A 495 -11.42 13.64 16.32
CA PHE A 495 -11.84 14.81 17.09
C PHE A 495 -10.97 14.97 18.33
N GLY A 496 -11.13 16.07 19.05
CA GLY A 496 -10.56 16.24 20.37
C GLY A 496 -11.63 16.54 21.40
N CYS A 497 -11.33 16.23 22.66
CA CYS A 497 -12.20 16.47 23.80
C CYS A 497 -11.38 16.55 25.09
N THR A 498 -11.98 17.05 26.16
CA THR A 498 -11.36 17.04 27.49
C THR A 498 -11.20 15.61 28.01
N GLU A 499 -10.28 15.37 28.95
CA GLU A 499 -10.14 14.05 29.60
C GLU A 499 -11.41 13.62 30.35
N GLU A 500 -12.14 14.59 30.92
CA GLU A 500 -13.44 14.35 31.55
C GLU A 500 -14.49 13.87 30.54
N THR A 501 -14.53 14.47 29.35
CA THR A 501 -15.39 14.03 28.26
C THR A 501 -14.98 12.65 27.77
N LEU A 502 -13.67 12.40 27.62
CA LEU A 502 -13.11 11.14 27.16
C LEU A 502 -13.57 9.95 28.02
N LYS A 503 -13.60 10.13 29.35
CA LYS A 503 -14.06 9.12 30.32
C LYS A 503 -15.56 8.82 30.24
N GLN A 504 -16.36 9.70 29.65
CA GLN A 504 -17.81 9.54 29.47
C GLN A 504 -18.18 8.87 28.13
N ILE A 505 -17.21 8.63 27.24
CA ILE A 505 -17.49 8.04 25.93
C ILE A 505 -17.72 6.53 26.09
N GLU A 506 -18.97 6.13 25.92
CA GLU A 506 -19.40 4.73 25.91
C GLU A 506 -19.51 4.19 24.47
N ARG A 507 -19.41 2.85 24.30
CA ARG A 507 -19.46 2.19 22.97
C ARG A 507 -20.74 2.47 22.19
N ASN A 508 -21.88 2.64 22.87
CA ASN A 508 -23.17 2.95 22.26
C ASN A 508 -23.23 4.34 21.60
N LEU A 509 -22.34 5.27 21.96
CA LEU A 509 -22.30 6.62 21.38
C LEU A 509 -21.57 6.65 20.03
N ILE A 510 -20.72 5.66 19.76
CA ILE A 510 -19.93 5.55 18.54
C ILE A 510 -20.55 4.49 17.64
N LEU A 511 -20.63 4.78 16.33
CA LEU A 511 -21.13 3.81 15.36
C LEU A 511 -20.34 2.50 15.41
N GLN A 512 -21.04 1.37 15.34
CA GLN A 512 -20.41 0.05 15.32
C GLN A 512 -19.46 -0.15 14.13
N SER A 513 -19.69 0.56 13.02
CA SER A 513 -18.80 0.54 11.85
C SER A 513 -17.42 1.16 12.14
N ILE A 514 -17.35 2.05 13.13
CA ILE A 514 -16.10 2.70 13.54
C ILE A 514 -15.45 1.80 14.60
N ASN A 515 -14.39 1.13 14.17
CA ASN A 515 -13.72 0.15 14.99
C ASN A 515 -12.42 0.67 15.63
N PHE A 516 -11.83 1.71 15.07
CA PHE A 516 -10.79 2.53 15.70
C PHE A 516 -11.01 3.98 15.27
N PHE A 517 -10.55 4.92 16.08
CA PHE A 517 -10.73 6.35 15.84
C PHE A 517 -9.64 7.14 16.56
N ILE A 518 -9.48 8.40 16.20
CA ILE A 518 -8.44 9.26 16.73
C ILE A 518 -9.09 10.28 17.66
N ILE A 519 -8.72 10.26 18.94
CA ILE A 519 -9.10 11.30 19.90
C ILE A 519 -7.85 11.99 20.43
N ASN A 520 -7.84 13.33 20.40
CA ASN A 520 -6.70 14.12 20.89
C ASN A 520 -5.37 13.69 20.25
N GLY A 521 -5.40 13.36 18.95
CA GLY A 521 -4.23 12.87 18.20
C GLY A 521 -3.80 11.43 18.53
N LYS A 522 -4.54 10.69 19.37
CA LYS A 522 -4.21 9.32 19.77
C LYS A 522 -5.20 8.31 19.21
N LEU A 523 -4.71 7.15 18.79
CA LEU A 523 -5.53 6.03 18.32
C LEU A 523 -6.23 5.34 19.51
N MET A 524 -7.55 5.25 19.43
CA MET A 524 -8.39 4.67 20.47
C MET A 524 -9.15 3.45 19.93
N LYS A 525 -9.40 2.46 20.81
CA LYS A 525 -10.29 1.32 20.59
C LYS A 525 -11.21 1.13 21.78
N PHE A 526 -12.31 0.41 21.56
CA PHE A 526 -13.08 -0.13 22.67
C PHE A 526 -12.52 -1.50 23.05
N SER A 527 -12.24 -1.68 24.34
CA SER A 527 -11.84 -2.96 24.91
C SER A 527 -12.99 -3.97 24.84
N LYS A 528 -12.72 -5.24 25.14
CA LYS A 528 -13.77 -6.27 25.26
C LYS A 528 -14.85 -5.91 26.30
N ASN A 529 -14.49 -5.06 27.27
CA ASN A 529 -15.40 -4.58 28.31
C ASN A 529 -16.11 -3.26 27.91
N ASN A 530 -16.01 -2.85 26.63
CA ASN A 530 -16.54 -1.60 26.09
C ASN A 530 -15.97 -0.32 26.73
N ASN A 531 -14.83 -0.42 27.41
CA ASN A 531 -14.11 0.76 27.87
C ASN A 531 -13.30 1.33 26.71
N LEU A 532 -13.33 2.66 26.59
CA LEU A 532 -12.46 3.34 25.67
C LEU A 532 -11.02 3.30 26.19
N GLU A 533 -10.13 2.66 25.43
CA GLU A 533 -8.72 2.52 25.77
C GLU A 533 -7.86 3.01 24.61
N TYR A 534 -6.61 3.34 24.92
CA TYR A 534 -5.60 3.44 23.88
C TYR A 534 -5.54 2.10 23.16
N TYR A 535 -5.43 2.13 21.84
CA TYR A 535 -4.99 0.93 21.15
C TYR A 535 -3.59 0.63 21.74
N GLU A 536 -3.42 -0.44 22.50
CA GLU A 536 -2.12 -1.03 22.91
C GLU A 536 -1.73 -2.18 22.00
#